data_AF-A0A2G9SC62-F1
#
_entry.id   AF-A0A2G9SC62-F1
#
_cell.length_a   1.000
_cell.length_b   1.000
_cell.length_c   1.000
_cell.angle_alpha   90.00
_cell.angle_beta   90.00
_cell.angle_gamma   90.00
#
_symmetry.space_group_name_H-M   'P 1'
#
loop_
_entity.id
_entity.type
_entity.pdbx_description
1 polymer ?
#
loop_
_entity_poly.entity_id
_entity_poly.type
_entity_poly.pdbx_seq_one_letter_code
_entity_poly.pdbx_strand_id
1 'polypeptide(L)'
;MMNRMQGIGETPRIPLLHLKVRRDHLLEDTLHKLSIMEDCDLRKELLVEFHGETSVDPRSALTEFFLNVGEKMVHPDYGLFACTDPMLPVWFPSHALAEKKKYYYYGVLCGLAIFNQWVMYMPFPLALFKKLLGKKTTLDDLKELQRTLGKSLQIILDAKDDAVEALELYFTVRNWS
;
A
#
# COMPACT_ATOMS: atom_id res chain seq x y z
N MET A 1 -14.94 -47.52 35.39
CA MET A 1 -15.59 -47.12 34.12
C MET A 1 -16.04 -45.66 34.31
N MET A 2 -15.27 -44.68 33.81
CA MET A 2 -15.46 -43.97 32.51
C MET A 2 -16.83 -43.26 32.46
N ASN A 3 -16.96 -41.93 32.42
CA ASN A 3 -16.46 -41.03 31.38
C ASN A 3 -16.30 -39.58 31.87
N ARG A 4 -15.10 -38.99 31.69
CA ARG A 4 -14.94 -37.54 31.48
C ARG A 4 -15.02 -37.30 29.98
N MET A 5 -16.14 -36.76 29.50
CA MET A 5 -16.23 -36.29 28.12
C MET A 5 -15.37 -35.03 27.99
N GLN A 6 -14.36 -35.12 27.12
CA GLN A 6 -13.58 -33.99 26.64
C GLN A 6 -14.52 -33.04 25.89
N GLY A 7 -14.83 -31.89 26.47
CA GLY A 7 -15.20 -30.72 25.70
C GLY A 7 -13.93 -30.16 25.07
N ILE A 8 -13.55 -30.69 23.91
CA ILE A 8 -12.63 -29.96 23.03
C ILE A 8 -13.45 -28.76 22.55
N GLY A 9 -13.19 -27.60 23.16
CA GLY A 9 -13.81 -26.36 22.71
C GLY A 9 -13.49 -26.17 21.24
N GLU A 10 -14.51 -26.29 20.38
CA GLU A 10 -14.39 -25.85 19.00
C GLU A 10 -14.05 -24.37 19.06
N THR A 11 -12.82 -24.03 18.66
CA THR A 11 -12.45 -22.64 18.46
C THR A 11 -13.44 -22.05 17.46
N PRO A 12 -13.97 -20.83 17.71
CA PRO A 12 -14.88 -20.20 16.75
C PRO A 12 -14.17 -20.13 15.40
N ARG A 13 -14.74 -20.79 14.38
CA ARG A 13 -14.20 -20.69 13.01
C ARG A 13 -14.27 -19.24 12.59
N ILE A 14 -13.11 -18.63 12.35
CA ILE A 14 -13.04 -17.26 11.84
C ILE A 14 -13.77 -17.26 10.48
N PRO A 15 -14.75 -16.36 10.28
CA PRO A 15 -15.44 -16.28 9.00
C PRO A 15 -14.44 -15.96 7.88
N LEU A 16 -14.60 -16.63 6.74
CA LEU A 16 -13.71 -16.50 5.58
C LEU A 16 -14.25 -15.50 4.56
N LEU A 17 -13.36 -14.69 4.01
CA LEU A 17 -13.58 -13.90 2.80
C LEU A 17 -12.97 -14.68 1.64
N HIS A 18 -13.83 -15.25 0.80
CA HIS A 18 -13.39 -16.03 -0.35
C HIS A 18 -13.18 -15.12 -1.57
N LEU A 19 -11.95 -15.03 -2.05
CA LEU A 19 -11.54 -14.25 -3.21
C LEU A 19 -11.10 -15.20 -4.34
N LYS A 20 -11.97 -15.36 -5.33
CA LYS A 20 -11.69 -16.15 -6.54
C LYS A 20 -11.25 -15.23 -7.65
N VAL A 21 -10.07 -15.46 -8.20
CA VAL A 21 -9.44 -14.55 -9.18
C VAL A 21 -8.81 -15.32 -10.34
N ARG A 22 -8.82 -14.74 -11.54
CA ARG A 22 -8.10 -15.26 -12.71
C ARG A 22 -6.74 -14.60 -12.79
N ARG A 23 -5.67 -15.36 -13.09
CA ARG A 23 -4.30 -14.81 -13.18
C ARG A 23 -4.18 -13.63 -14.15
N ASP A 24 -4.81 -13.78 -15.32
CA ASP A 24 -4.77 -12.78 -16.39
C ASP A 24 -5.61 -11.53 -16.09
N HIS A 25 -6.55 -11.62 -15.14
CA HIS A 25 -7.47 -10.54 -14.75
C HIS A 25 -7.36 -10.20 -13.26
N LEU A 26 -6.18 -10.47 -12.65
CA LEU A 26 -5.98 -10.42 -11.21
C LEU A 26 -6.47 -9.12 -10.56
N LEU A 27 -6.09 -7.96 -11.12
CA LEU A 27 -6.48 -6.67 -10.56
C LEU A 27 -7.97 -6.38 -10.78
N GLU A 28 -8.52 -6.70 -11.95
CA GLU A 28 -9.92 -6.47 -12.27
C GLU A 28 -10.83 -7.29 -11.34
N ASP A 29 -10.59 -8.59 -11.24
CA ASP A 29 -11.35 -9.50 -10.38
C ASP A 29 -11.25 -9.09 -8.90
N THR A 30 -10.05 -8.69 -8.47
CA THR A 30 -9.82 -8.20 -7.10
C THR A 30 -10.62 -6.93 -6.83
N LEU A 31 -10.48 -5.91 -7.68
CA LEU A 31 -11.17 -4.63 -7.48
C LEU A 31 -12.69 -4.78 -7.59
N HIS A 32 -13.17 -5.64 -8.48
CA HIS A 32 -14.59 -5.98 -8.56
C HIS A 32 -15.08 -6.59 -7.24
N LYS A 33 -14.34 -7.56 -6.69
CA LYS A 33 -14.71 -8.16 -5.40
C LYS A 33 -14.73 -7.13 -4.28
N LEU A 34 -13.69 -6.29 -4.17
CA LEU A 34 -13.64 -5.22 -3.18
C LEU A 34 -14.78 -4.20 -3.34
N SER A 35 -15.32 -4.04 -4.55
CA SER A 35 -16.40 -3.09 -4.82
C SER A 35 -17.77 -3.49 -4.30
N ILE A 36 -17.96 -4.79 -4.02
CA ILE A 36 -19.22 -5.36 -3.55
C ILE A 36 -19.13 -5.91 -2.12
N MET A 37 -17.99 -5.74 -1.47
CA MET A 37 -17.78 -6.17 -0.08
C MET A 37 -18.37 -5.17 0.90
N GLU A 38 -18.81 -5.68 2.04
CA GLU A 38 -19.25 -4.88 3.18
C GLU A 38 -18.10 -4.69 4.19
N ASP A 39 -18.20 -3.66 5.04
CA ASP A 39 -17.20 -3.41 6.09
C ASP A 39 -16.99 -4.61 7.03
N CYS A 40 -18.03 -5.43 7.21
CA CYS A 40 -17.93 -6.64 8.03
C CYS A 40 -17.05 -7.73 7.38
N ASP A 41 -16.91 -7.73 6.05
CA ASP A 41 -16.06 -8.66 5.31
C ASP A 41 -14.58 -8.35 5.49
N LEU A 42 -14.22 -7.10 5.76
CA LEU A 42 -12.84 -6.65 5.92
C LEU A 42 -12.13 -7.21 7.16
N ARG A 43 -12.89 -7.83 8.07
CA ARG A 43 -12.41 -8.49 9.30
C ARG A 43 -12.48 -10.02 9.22
N LYS A 44 -12.61 -10.56 8.01
CA LYS A 44 -12.61 -12.00 7.74
C LYS A 44 -11.23 -12.45 7.29
N GLU A 45 -10.88 -13.69 7.58
CA GLU A 45 -9.63 -14.28 7.07
C GLU A 45 -9.77 -14.48 5.56
N LEU A 46 -8.76 -14.04 4.81
CA LEU A 46 -8.76 -14.03 3.35
C LEU A 46 -8.33 -15.40 2.83
N LEU A 47 -9.22 -16.04 2.07
CA LEU A 47 -8.92 -17.25 1.31
C LEU A 47 -8.88 -16.89 -0.18
N VAL A 48 -7.71 -17.03 -0.80
CA VAL A 48 -7.53 -16.77 -2.23
C VAL A 48 -7.52 -18.09 -3.01
N GLU A 49 -8.28 -18.14 -4.10
CA GLU A 49 -8.33 -19.28 -5.02
C GLU A 49 -8.13 -18.76 -6.44
N PHE A 50 -7.08 -19.24 -7.12
CA PHE A 50 -6.88 -18.96 -8.54
C PHE A 50 -7.78 -19.87 -9.39
N HIS A 51 -8.49 -19.29 -10.35
CA HIS A 51 -9.46 -20.01 -11.15
C HIS A 51 -8.83 -21.19 -11.91
N GLY A 52 -9.39 -22.39 -11.75
CA GLY A 52 -8.91 -23.61 -12.39
C GLY A 52 -7.70 -24.25 -11.69
N GLU A 53 -7.26 -23.72 -10.56
CA GLU A 53 -6.13 -24.23 -9.79
C GLU A 53 -6.58 -24.81 -8.46
N THR A 54 -6.18 -26.04 -8.19
CA THR A 54 -6.32 -26.63 -6.86
C THR A 54 -5.13 -26.17 -6.01
N SER A 55 -5.32 -25.14 -5.20
CA SER A 55 -4.29 -24.72 -4.25
C SER A 55 -4.08 -25.82 -3.21
N VAL A 56 -2.90 -26.44 -3.21
CA VAL A 56 -2.52 -27.44 -2.19
C VAL A 56 -2.35 -26.78 -0.81
N ASP A 57 -1.93 -25.51 -0.80
CA ASP A 57 -1.76 -24.70 0.41
C ASP A 57 -2.38 -23.30 0.23
N PRO A 58 -3.42 -22.96 1.01
CA PRO A 58 -4.01 -21.62 1.04
C PRO A 58 -3.00 -20.50 1.30
N ARG A 59 -1.94 -20.75 2.11
CA ARG A 59 -0.92 -19.75 2.39
C ARG A 59 -0.06 -19.42 1.17
N SER A 60 0.22 -20.41 0.33
CA SER A 60 0.94 -20.20 -0.92
C SER A 60 0.16 -19.30 -1.87
N ALA A 61 -1.13 -19.58 -2.06
CA ALA A 61 -2.01 -18.74 -2.89
C ALA A 61 -2.09 -17.29 -2.37
N LEU A 62 -2.18 -17.13 -1.05
CA LEU A 62 -2.20 -15.82 -0.40
C LEU A 62 -0.88 -15.05 -0.56
N THR A 63 0.25 -15.75 -0.47
CA THR A 63 1.60 -15.18 -0.70
C THR A 63 1.71 -14.66 -2.13
N GLU A 64 1.38 -15.50 -3.10
CA GLU A 64 1.43 -15.16 -4.51
C GLU A 64 0.48 -14.01 -4.85
N PHE A 65 -0.71 -14.02 -4.28
CA PHE A 65 -1.71 -12.96 -4.46
C PHE A 65 -1.18 -11.60 -4.00
N PHE A 66 -0.72 -11.47 -2.75
CA PHE A 66 -0.28 -10.16 -2.23
C PHE A 66 0.99 -9.65 -2.93
N LEU A 67 1.89 -10.55 -3.32
CA LEU A 67 3.06 -10.19 -4.12
C LEU A 67 2.62 -9.59 -5.46
N ASN A 68 1.84 -10.34 -6.25
CA ASN A 68 1.44 -9.92 -7.59
C ASN A 68 0.53 -8.68 -7.59
N VAL A 69 -0.44 -8.60 -6.67
CA VAL A 69 -1.33 -7.44 -6.59
C VAL A 69 -0.54 -6.20 -6.15
N GLY A 70 0.33 -6.33 -5.15
CA GLY A 70 1.19 -5.24 -4.68
C GLY A 70 2.05 -4.70 -5.81
N GLU A 71 2.83 -5.56 -6.46
CA GLU A 71 3.71 -5.19 -7.58
C GLU A 71 2.94 -4.56 -8.75
N LYS A 72 1.83 -5.17 -9.18
CA LYS A 72 1.05 -4.64 -10.31
C LYS A 72 0.39 -3.30 -9.99
N MET A 73 -0.10 -3.08 -8.77
CA MET A 73 -0.76 -1.82 -8.40
C MET A 73 0.22 -0.67 -8.18
N VAL A 74 1.46 -0.95 -7.76
CA VAL A 74 2.50 0.09 -7.62
C VAL A 74 3.28 0.35 -8.91
N HIS A 75 3.09 -0.49 -9.94
CA HIS A 75 3.72 -0.30 -11.24
C HIS A 75 3.25 1.00 -11.90
N PRO A 76 4.15 1.80 -12.50
CA PRO A 76 3.79 3.07 -13.15
C PRO A 76 2.68 2.93 -14.20
N ASP A 77 2.68 1.84 -14.98
CA ASP A 77 1.66 1.58 -16.01
C ASP A 77 0.23 1.44 -15.44
N TYR A 78 0.10 1.07 -14.16
CA TYR A 78 -1.21 1.01 -13.53
C TYR A 78 -1.76 2.40 -13.17
N GLY A 79 -0.87 3.40 -13.01
CA GLY A 79 -1.22 4.81 -12.88
C GLY A 79 -1.72 5.23 -11.49
N LEU A 80 -1.58 4.40 -10.44
CA LEU A 80 -1.85 4.84 -9.07
C LEU A 80 -0.73 5.70 -8.50
N PHE A 81 0.51 5.34 -8.79
CA PHE A 81 1.68 5.99 -8.20
C PHE A 81 2.66 6.36 -9.31
N ALA A 82 3.38 7.45 -9.08
CA ALA A 82 4.46 7.89 -9.94
C ALA A 82 5.80 7.40 -9.37
N CYS A 83 6.69 7.05 -10.28
CA CYS A 83 8.06 6.69 -10.00
C CYS A 83 8.95 7.36 -11.04
N THR A 84 9.92 8.15 -10.61
CA THR A 84 10.85 8.85 -11.51
C THR A 84 12.09 8.02 -11.84
N ASP A 85 12.39 6.99 -11.05
CA ASP A 85 13.51 6.06 -11.20
C ASP A 85 13.15 4.75 -10.48
N PRO A 86 13.28 3.57 -11.12
CA PRO A 86 12.99 2.27 -10.49
C PRO A 86 13.71 2.02 -9.15
N MET A 87 14.82 2.71 -8.89
CA MET A 87 15.58 2.62 -7.63
C MET A 87 15.07 3.56 -6.53
N LEU A 88 14.08 4.40 -6.82
CA LEU A 88 13.48 5.34 -5.88
C LEU A 88 12.12 4.86 -5.38
N PRO A 89 11.72 5.28 -4.17
CA PRO A 89 10.37 5.02 -3.68
C PRO A 89 9.29 5.60 -4.58
N VAL A 90 8.16 4.89 -4.70
CA VAL A 90 6.99 5.38 -5.42
C VAL A 90 6.23 6.41 -4.58
N TRP A 91 5.54 7.33 -5.25
CA TRP A 91 4.74 8.36 -4.58
C TRP A 91 3.47 8.73 -5.33
N PHE A 92 2.58 9.46 -4.66
CA PHE A 92 1.35 9.94 -5.28
C PHE A 92 1.69 11.00 -6.35
N PRO A 93 1.11 10.91 -7.56
CA PRO A 93 1.34 11.92 -8.58
C PRO A 93 0.73 13.27 -8.19
N SER A 94 1.36 14.37 -8.62
CA SER A 94 0.87 15.74 -8.41
C SER A 94 -0.53 15.97 -8.98
N HIS A 95 -0.88 15.22 -10.03
CA HIS A 95 -2.18 15.18 -10.67
C HIS A 95 -2.72 13.76 -10.63
N ALA A 96 -3.98 13.58 -10.25
CA ALA A 96 -4.58 12.25 -10.18
C ALA A 96 -4.65 11.63 -11.58
N LEU A 97 -3.85 10.56 -11.80
CA LEU A 97 -3.84 9.76 -13.02
C LEU A 97 -4.91 8.65 -13.02
N ALA A 98 -5.46 8.36 -11.84
CA ALA A 98 -6.42 7.31 -11.59
C ALA A 98 -7.60 7.82 -10.75
N GLU A 99 -8.74 7.15 -10.87
CA GLU A 99 -9.91 7.43 -10.04
C GLU A 99 -9.60 7.29 -8.55
N LYS A 100 -10.10 8.24 -7.75
CA LYS A 100 -9.91 8.26 -6.28
C LYS A 100 -10.28 6.92 -5.61
N LYS A 101 -11.27 6.21 -6.15
CA LYS A 101 -11.73 4.91 -5.63
C LYS A 101 -10.64 3.83 -5.69
N LYS A 102 -9.74 3.86 -6.68
CA LYS A 102 -8.65 2.88 -6.80
C LYS A 102 -7.63 3.03 -5.66
N TYR A 103 -7.35 4.25 -5.21
CA TYR A 103 -6.53 4.50 -4.03
C TYR A 103 -7.18 3.98 -2.74
N TYR A 104 -8.50 4.13 -2.62
CA TYR A 104 -9.27 3.55 -1.52
C TYR A 104 -9.11 2.03 -1.49
N TYR A 105 -9.26 1.35 -2.65
CA TYR A 105 -9.08 -0.10 -2.74
C TYR A 105 -7.65 -0.56 -2.45
N TYR A 106 -6.64 0.19 -2.87
CA TYR A 106 -5.26 -0.07 -2.46
C TYR A 106 -5.11 -0.01 -0.93
N GLY A 107 -5.70 0.99 -0.28
CA GLY A 107 -5.74 1.07 1.18
C GLY A 107 -6.48 -0.10 1.85
N VAL A 108 -7.59 -0.54 1.26
CA VAL A 108 -8.32 -1.74 1.72
C VAL A 108 -7.45 -2.99 1.61
N LEU A 109 -6.72 -3.17 0.52
CA LEU A 109 -5.78 -4.29 0.34
C LEU A 109 -4.65 -4.27 1.37
N CYS A 110 -4.08 -3.09 1.66
CA CYS A 110 -3.12 -2.95 2.76
C CYS A 110 -3.73 -3.39 4.10
N GLY A 111 -4.97 -2.97 4.37
CA GLY A 111 -5.70 -3.35 5.59
C GLY A 111 -5.95 -4.86 5.67
N LEU A 112 -6.35 -5.49 4.56
CA LEU A 112 -6.52 -6.94 4.46
C LEU A 112 -5.19 -7.68 4.67
N ALA A 113 -4.09 -7.18 4.11
CA ALA A 113 -2.76 -7.76 4.33
C ALA A 113 -2.39 -7.72 5.81
N ILE A 114 -2.54 -6.57 6.47
CA ILE A 114 -2.27 -6.40 7.91
C ILE A 114 -3.14 -7.35 8.75
N PHE A 115 -4.45 -7.41 8.46
CA PHE A 115 -5.38 -8.28 9.19
C PHE A 115 -5.00 -9.77 9.06
N ASN A 116 -4.59 -10.19 7.87
CA ASN A 116 -4.16 -11.56 7.57
C ASN A 116 -2.67 -11.83 7.89
N GLN A 117 -2.02 -10.92 8.62
CA GLN A 117 -0.61 -11.02 9.03
C GLN A 117 0.36 -11.22 7.85
N TRP A 118 0.03 -10.61 6.71
CA TRP A 118 0.84 -10.63 5.50
C TRP A 118 1.55 -9.31 5.23
N VAL A 119 2.74 -9.41 4.66
CA VAL A 119 3.53 -8.29 4.17
C VAL A 119 3.24 -8.12 2.68
N MET A 120 2.61 -7.02 2.31
CA MET A 120 2.43 -6.61 0.92
C MET A 120 3.64 -5.78 0.47
N TYR A 121 4.05 -5.93 -0.80
CA TYR A 121 5.09 -5.10 -1.37
C TYR A 121 4.64 -3.63 -1.43
N MET A 122 5.35 -2.76 -0.71
CA MET A 122 5.03 -1.34 -0.56
C MET A 122 6.32 -0.51 -0.62
N PRO A 123 6.82 -0.16 -1.83
CA PRO A 123 8.06 0.60 -2.01
C PRO A 123 7.86 2.10 -1.75
N PHE A 124 7.25 2.45 -0.61
CA PHE A 124 6.96 3.83 -0.21
C PHE A 124 7.98 4.33 0.81
N PRO A 125 8.27 5.65 0.83
CA PRO A 125 9.13 6.23 1.84
C PRO A 125 8.45 6.26 3.21
N LEU A 126 9.24 6.47 4.27
CA LEU A 126 8.74 6.59 5.64
C LEU A 126 7.64 7.66 5.79
N ALA A 127 7.70 8.69 4.94
CA ALA A 127 6.72 9.76 4.87
C ALA A 127 5.28 9.25 4.77
N LEU A 128 5.00 8.19 3.99
CA LEU A 128 3.66 7.63 3.86
C LEU A 128 3.12 7.15 5.21
N PHE A 129 3.91 6.34 5.91
CA PHE A 129 3.51 5.74 7.17
C PHE A 129 3.35 6.80 8.27
N LYS A 130 4.20 7.83 8.28
CA LYS A 130 4.00 9.00 9.15
C LYS A 130 2.66 9.68 8.88
N LYS A 131 2.31 9.91 7.62
CA LYS A 131 1.02 10.52 7.25
C LYS A 131 -0.18 9.66 7.66
N LEU A 132 -0.11 8.34 7.48
CA LEU A 132 -1.16 7.41 7.92
C LEU A 132 -1.35 7.43 9.45
N LEU A 133 -0.28 7.64 10.21
CA LEU A 133 -0.31 7.75 11.67
C LEU A 133 -0.59 9.18 12.19
N GLY A 134 -0.87 10.14 11.31
CA GLY A 134 -1.05 11.55 11.70
C GLY A 134 0.21 12.22 12.25
N LYS A 135 1.40 11.68 11.97
CA LYS A 135 2.69 12.26 12.38
C LYS A 135 3.17 13.30 11.36
N LYS A 136 3.82 14.37 11.86
CA LYS A 136 4.42 15.40 11.02
C LYS A 136 5.62 14.84 10.24
N THR A 137 5.71 15.20 8.96
CA THR A 137 6.85 14.88 8.11
C THR A 137 7.97 15.93 8.27
N THR A 138 9.21 15.53 8.03
CA THR A 138 10.42 16.36 8.15
C THR A 138 11.12 16.52 6.80
N LEU A 139 12.16 17.35 6.76
CA LEU A 139 13.01 17.48 5.56
C LEU A 139 13.72 16.16 5.21
N ASP A 140 14.02 15.32 6.18
CA ASP A 140 14.63 14.01 5.92
C ASP A 140 13.69 13.06 5.19
N ASP A 141 12.39 13.12 5.48
CA ASP A 141 11.38 12.38 4.73
C ASP A 141 11.35 12.81 3.24
N LEU A 142 11.58 14.10 2.97
CA LEU A 142 11.69 14.61 1.61
C LEU A 142 13.02 14.20 0.96
N LYS A 143 14.12 14.07 1.70
CA LYS A 143 15.40 13.57 1.15
C LYS A 143 15.31 12.10 0.72
N GLU A 144 14.51 11.29 1.41
CA GLU A 144 14.23 9.90 1.03
C GLU A 144 13.46 9.84 -0.29
N LEU A 145 12.43 10.68 -0.43
CA LEU A 145 11.57 10.71 -1.62
C LEU A 145 12.23 11.41 -2.82
N GLN A 146 12.82 12.60 -2.61
CA GLN A 146 13.46 13.43 -3.61
C GLN A 146 14.79 13.98 -3.09
N ARG A 147 15.84 13.17 -3.23
CA ARG A 147 17.18 13.47 -2.72
C ARG A 147 17.71 14.84 -3.15
N THR A 148 17.56 15.20 -4.42
CA THR A 148 18.08 16.47 -4.95
C THR A 148 17.38 17.67 -4.30
N LEU A 149 16.04 17.70 -4.32
CA LEU A 149 15.27 18.77 -3.71
C LEU A 149 15.51 18.85 -2.19
N GLY A 150 15.49 17.72 -1.50
CA GLY A 150 15.76 17.67 -0.06
C GLY A 150 17.15 18.18 0.31
N LYS A 151 18.18 17.91 -0.51
CA LYS A 151 19.54 18.46 -0.32
C LYS A 151 19.60 19.95 -0.60
N SER A 152 18.95 20.44 -1.67
CA SER A 152 18.90 21.86 -1.97
C SER A 152 18.23 22.66 -0.86
N LEU A 153 17.12 22.17 -0.31
CA LEU A 153 16.46 22.80 0.83
C LEU A 153 17.28 22.72 2.12
N GLN A 154 18.06 21.65 2.32
CA GLN A 154 19.00 21.56 3.44
C GLN A 154 20.11 22.61 3.33
N ILE A 155 20.65 22.83 2.13
CA ILE A 155 21.66 23.87 1.89
C ILE A 155 21.10 25.26 2.26
N ILE A 156 19.85 25.55 1.87
CA ILE A 156 19.19 26.83 2.22
C ILE A 156 18.99 26.92 3.74
N LEU A 157 18.61 25.83 4.39
CA LEU A 157 18.40 25.78 5.85
C LEU A 157 19.69 26.00 6.64
N ASP A 158 20.84 25.51 6.13
CA ASP A 158 22.15 25.61 6.79
C ASP A 158 22.93 26.87 6.39
N ALA A 159 22.44 27.64 5.42
CA ALA A 159 23.08 28.86 4.94
C ALA A 159 22.93 30.01 5.94
N LYS A 160 23.86 30.97 5.86
CA LYS A 160 23.76 32.24 6.59
C LYS A 160 22.72 33.16 5.94
N ASP A 161 22.16 34.06 6.74
CA ASP A 161 21.09 34.99 6.31
C ASP A 161 21.46 35.79 5.04
N ASP A 162 22.69 36.30 4.95
CA ASP A 162 23.19 37.05 3.80
C ASP A 162 23.18 36.23 2.50
N ALA A 163 23.55 34.95 2.60
CA ALA A 163 23.51 34.02 1.47
C ALA A 163 22.08 33.65 1.07
N VAL A 164 21.14 33.57 2.03
CA VAL A 164 19.73 33.27 1.76
C VAL A 164 19.03 34.47 1.12
N GLU A 165 19.30 35.69 1.60
CA GLU A 165 18.77 36.94 1.03
C GLU A 165 19.17 37.10 -0.44
N ALA A 166 20.41 36.74 -0.78
CA ALA A 166 20.91 36.78 -2.15
C ALA A 166 20.20 35.80 -3.12
N LEU A 167 19.46 34.81 -2.62
CA LEU A 167 18.69 33.88 -3.46
C LEU A 167 17.38 34.48 -3.98
N GLU A 168 16.92 35.61 -3.42
CA GLU A 168 15.67 36.29 -3.80
C GLU A 168 14.45 35.35 -3.90
N LEU A 169 14.38 34.38 -2.99
CA LEU A 169 13.29 33.41 -2.94
C LEU A 169 12.04 34.00 -2.31
N TYR A 170 10.88 33.52 -2.75
CA TYR A 170 9.58 33.89 -2.21
C TYR A 170 8.88 32.68 -1.59
N PHE A 171 7.91 32.91 -0.72
CA PHE A 171 7.03 31.87 -0.15
C PHE A 171 5.99 31.38 -1.17
N THR A 172 6.44 31.03 -2.38
CA THR A 172 5.62 30.51 -3.47
C THR A 172 6.38 29.39 -4.16
N VAL A 173 5.75 28.22 -4.25
CA VAL A 173 6.28 27.07 -4.97
C VAL A 173 5.40 26.86 -6.20
N ARG A 174 6.00 26.67 -7.38
CA ARG A 174 5.25 26.27 -8.58
C ARG A 174 5.12 24.75 -8.61
N ASN A 175 3.94 24.25 -8.98
CA ASN A 175 3.67 22.81 -9.05
C ASN A 175 4.68 22.13 -9.97
N TRP A 176 5.19 20.99 -9.51
CA TRP A 176 6.13 20.15 -10.25
C TRP A 176 5.32 19.23 -11.16
N SER A 177 5.62 19.27 -12.46
CA SER A 177 5.14 18.31 -13.47
C SER A 177 5.74 16.93 -13.23
#